data_AF-A0A1B6FP51-F1
#
_entry.id   AF-A0A1B6FP51-F1
#
_cell.length_a   1.000
_cell.length_b   1.000
_cell.length_c   1.000
_cell.angle_alpha   90.00
_cell.angle_beta   90.00
_cell.angle_gamma   90.00
#
_symmetry.space_group_name_H-M   'P 1'
#
loop_
_entity.id
_entity.type
_entity.pdbx_description
1 polymer ?
#
loop_
_entity_poly.entity_id
_entity_poly.type
_entity_poly.pdbx_seq_one_letter_code
_entity_poly.pdbx_strand_id
1 'polypeptide(L)'
;VHWVSEDNKIEGTWELADYASRGAQPRKLTLKLACKNTNPGKVHFDGQVDLTYTTPSREDLNLNLVGKKIPQGDKWIIAGQISVTGTMVEHPIHATLNAEVTEQLVKGRMTDDGKFPAAHYGFE
;
A
#
# COMPACT_ATOMS: atom_id res chain seq x y z
N VAL A 1 17.62 1.30 9.19
CA VAL A 1 16.85 2.00 8.13
C VAL A 1 17.68 1.92 6.85
N HIS A 2 17.13 1.36 5.79
CA HIS A 2 17.78 1.26 4.48
C HIS A 2 16.89 1.93 3.44
N TRP A 3 17.45 2.84 2.65
CA TRP A 3 16.76 3.62 1.63
C TRP A 3 17.53 3.57 0.32
N VAL A 4 16.84 3.29 -0.77
CA VAL A 4 17.38 3.41 -2.13
C VAL A 4 16.41 4.24 -2.95
N SER A 5 16.93 5.30 -3.56
CA SER A 5 16.21 6.14 -4.52
C SER A 5 17.06 6.23 -5.77
N GLU A 6 16.64 5.54 -6.83
CA GLU A 6 17.17 5.64 -8.18
C GLU A 6 15.99 6.00 -9.10
N ASP A 7 16.25 6.58 -10.27
CA ASP A 7 15.23 7.19 -11.16
C ASP A 7 13.86 6.48 -11.14
N ASN A 8 12.85 7.18 -10.60
CA ASN A 8 11.45 6.75 -10.47
C ASN A 8 11.20 5.49 -9.61
N LYS A 9 12.13 5.12 -8.73
CA LYS A 9 12.01 3.99 -7.80
C LYS A 9 12.36 4.41 -6.37
N ILE A 10 11.49 4.06 -5.42
CA ILE A 10 11.67 4.29 -3.99
C ILE A 10 11.54 2.95 -3.28
N GLU A 11 12.57 2.53 -2.57
CA GLU A 11 12.52 1.38 -1.67
C GLU A 11 12.96 1.79 -0.26
N GLY A 12 12.17 1.38 0.74
CA GLY A 12 12.44 1.65 2.14
C GLY A 12 12.14 0.41 2.98
N THR A 13 13.02 0.10 3.93
CA THR A 13 12.76 -0.89 4.97
C THR A 13 13.06 -0.33 6.35
N TRP A 14 12.07 -0.45 7.23
CA TRP A 14 12.16 -0.08 8.63
C TRP A 14 11.84 -1.28 9.49
N GLU A 15 12.57 -1.39 10.58
CA GLU A 15 12.43 -2.46 11.53
C GLU A 15 12.44 -1.86 12.94
N LEU A 16 11.45 -2.24 13.73
CA LEU A 16 11.36 -1.95 15.15
C LEU A 16 11.37 -3.29 15.88
N ALA A 17 12.24 -3.41 16.87
CA ALA A 17 12.33 -4.59 17.72
C ALA A 17 12.19 -4.17 19.19
N ASP A 18 11.28 -4.81 19.91
CA ASP A 18 11.04 -4.61 21.34
C ASP A 18 11.38 -5.89 22.11
N TYR A 19 12.10 -5.75 23.22
CA TYR A 19 12.62 -6.86 24.01
C TYR A 19 12.04 -6.80 25.43
N ALA A 20 11.27 -7.83 25.81
CA ALA A 20 10.71 -7.91 27.15
C ALA A 20 11.79 -8.02 28.24
N SER A 21 12.95 -8.60 27.92
CA SER A 21 14.12 -8.68 28.80
C SER A 21 15.39 -8.94 28.01
N ARG A 22 16.55 -8.77 28.65
CA ARG A 22 17.87 -9.02 28.04
C ARG A 22 18.00 -10.51 27.69
N GLY A 23 18.08 -10.84 26.40
CA GLY A 23 18.20 -12.22 25.90
C GLY A 23 16.88 -12.89 25.47
N ALA A 24 15.73 -12.23 25.67
CA ALA A 24 14.46 -12.69 25.12
C ALA A 24 14.41 -12.53 23.59
N GLN A 25 13.60 -13.36 22.92
CA GLN A 25 13.24 -13.12 21.53
C GLN A 25 12.41 -11.83 21.43
N PRO A 26 12.72 -10.93 20.48
CA PRO A 26 12.00 -9.67 20.37
C PRO A 26 10.62 -9.85 19.73
N ARG A 27 9.72 -8.92 20.02
CA ARG A 27 8.63 -8.58 19.11
C ARG A 27 9.21 -7.75 17.99
N LYS A 28 8.89 -8.08 16.74
CA LYS A 28 9.45 -7.40 15.57
C LYS A 28 8.32 -6.84 14.71
N LEU A 29 8.43 -5.57 14.33
CA LEU A 29 7.59 -4.93 13.33
C LEU A 29 8.49 -4.50 12.16
N THR A 30 8.20 -5.00 10.97
CA THR A 30 8.92 -4.66 9.74
C THR A 30 7.96 -3.99 8.77
N LEU A 31 8.30 -2.79 8.33
CA LEU A 31 7.63 -2.09 7.24
C LEU A 31 8.54 -2.09 6.02
N LYS A 32 8.04 -2.57 4.89
CA LYS A 32 8.67 -2.45 3.58
C LYS A 32 7.78 -1.62 2.68
N LEU A 33 8.37 -0.65 2.01
CA LEU A 33 7.73 0.14 0.98
C LEU A 33 8.54 0.00 -0.29
N ALA A 34 7.87 -0.30 -1.39
CA ALA A 34 8.46 -0.31 -2.72
C ALA A 34 7.53 0.46 -3.65
N CYS A 35 8.05 1.46 -4.35
CA CYS A 35 7.31 2.20 -5.34
C CYS A 35 8.17 2.34 -6.59
N LYS A 36 7.57 2.18 -7.76
CA LYS A 36 8.23 2.33 -9.05
C LYS A 36 7.35 3.12 -10.00
N ASN A 37 7.96 3.62 -11.06
CA ASN A 37 7.28 4.42 -12.07
C ASN A 37 6.54 5.63 -11.46
N THR A 38 7.11 6.22 -10.42
CA THR A 38 6.48 7.34 -9.72
C THR A 38 6.71 8.63 -10.48
N ASN A 39 5.64 9.26 -10.95
CA ASN A 39 5.70 10.63 -11.45
C ASN A 39 4.73 11.49 -10.63
N PRO A 40 5.22 12.26 -9.63
CA PRO A 40 4.37 13.10 -8.78
C PRO A 40 3.56 14.11 -9.58
N GLY A 41 4.15 14.70 -10.64
CA GLY A 41 3.47 15.67 -11.50
C GLY A 41 2.32 15.08 -12.32
N LYS A 42 2.38 13.78 -12.64
CA LYS A 42 1.31 13.04 -13.33
C LYS A 42 0.48 12.16 -12.38
N VAL A 43 0.76 12.22 -11.08
CA VAL A 43 0.20 11.36 -10.02
C VAL A 43 0.20 9.90 -10.48
N HIS A 44 1.31 9.43 -11.07
CA HIS A 44 1.49 8.05 -11.49
C HIS A 44 2.24 7.28 -10.41
N PHE A 45 1.76 6.09 -10.08
CA PHE A 45 2.36 5.23 -9.07
C PHE A 45 2.06 3.75 -9.37
N ASP A 46 3.04 2.92 -9.03
CA ASP A 46 2.94 1.48 -8.90
C ASP A 46 3.69 1.13 -7.61
N GLY A 47 2.94 0.82 -6.56
CA GLY A 47 3.43 0.75 -5.21
C GLY A 47 2.97 -0.49 -4.48
N GLN A 48 3.81 -0.94 -3.57
CA GLN A 48 3.57 -2.03 -2.64
C GLN A 48 4.03 -1.62 -1.24
N VAL A 49 3.21 -1.98 -0.26
CA VAL A 49 3.51 -1.85 1.16
C VAL A 49 3.33 -3.21 1.81
N ASP A 50 4.37 -3.70 2.47
CA ASP A 50 4.32 -4.89 3.31
C ASP A 50 4.58 -4.49 4.76
N LEU A 51 3.68 -4.90 5.66
CA LEU A 51 3.84 -4.78 7.08
C LEU A 51 3.82 -6.18 7.70
N THR A 52 4.90 -6.56 8.36
CA THR A 52 5.03 -7.84 9.07
C THR A 52 5.22 -7.59 10.55
N TYR A 53 4.37 -8.19 11.37
CA TYR A 53 4.54 -8.29 12.81
C TYR A 53 4.90 -9.73 13.18
N THR A 54 5.85 -9.92 14.09
CA THR A 54 6.26 -11.23 14.60
C THR A 54 6.37 -11.20 16.12
N THR A 55 5.81 -12.19 16.79
CA THR A 55 5.86 -12.37 18.24
C THR A 55 7.12 -13.14 18.67
N PRO A 56 7.47 -13.12 19.98
CA PRO A 56 8.57 -13.94 20.50
C PRO A 56 8.36 -15.45 20.32
N SER A 57 7.10 -15.90 20.25
CA SER A 57 6.68 -17.27 19.95
C SER A 57 6.79 -17.63 18.45
N ARG A 58 7.23 -16.69 17.61
CA ARG A 58 7.34 -16.81 16.14
C ARG A 58 5.99 -16.88 15.43
N GLU A 59 4.91 -16.45 16.07
CA GLU A 59 3.65 -16.20 15.38
C GLU A 59 3.77 -14.89 14.60
N ASP A 60 3.03 -14.77 13.51
CA ASP A 60 3.16 -13.67 12.56
C ASP A 60 1.81 -13.18 12.04
N LEU A 61 1.81 -11.88 11.70
CA LEU A 61 0.74 -11.19 11.00
C LEU A 61 1.38 -10.42 9.84
N ASN A 62 0.92 -10.68 8.63
CA ASN A 62 1.40 -10.03 7.41
C ASN A 62 0.25 -9.28 6.77
N LEU A 63 0.48 -8.00 6.50
CA LEU A 63 -0.40 -7.13 5.73
C LEU A 63 0.34 -6.72 4.47
N ASN A 64 -0.21 -7.06 3.30
CA ASN A 64 0.30 -6.62 2.01
C ASN A 64 -0.75 -5.74 1.33
N LEU A 65 -0.34 -4.55 0.92
CA LEU A 65 -1.11 -3.68 0.05
C LEU A 65 -0.35 -3.44 -1.24
N VAL A 66 -1.02 -3.62 -2.37
CA VAL A 66 -0.51 -3.26 -3.69
C VAL A 66 -1.47 -2.24 -4.29
N GLY A 67 -0.93 -1.18 -4.87
CA GLY A 67 -1.70 -0.12 -5.51
C GLY A 67 -1.04 0.33 -6.79
N LYS A 68 -1.78 0.39 -7.88
CA LYS A 68 -1.29 0.93 -9.15
C LYS A 68 -2.33 1.80 -9.84
N LYS A 69 -1.85 2.83 -10.52
CA LYS A 69 -2.65 3.65 -11.43
C LYS A 69 -2.52 3.14 -12.86
N ILE A 70 -3.64 2.83 -13.49
CA ILE A 70 -3.73 2.34 -14.86
C ILE A 70 -4.41 3.42 -15.73
N PRO A 71 -3.75 3.93 -16.79
CA PRO A 71 -4.40 4.82 -17.76
C PRO A 71 -5.44 4.06 -18.60
N GLN A 72 -6.62 4.64 -18.78
CA GLN A 72 -7.70 4.08 -19.60
C GLN A 72 -8.41 5.18 -20.40
N GLY A 73 -7.80 5.59 -21.52
CA GLY A 73 -8.29 6.71 -22.32
C GLY A 73 -8.25 8.01 -21.53
N ASP A 74 -9.39 8.71 -21.44
CA ASP A 74 -9.56 9.95 -20.67
C ASP A 74 -9.79 9.72 -19.17
N LYS A 75 -9.92 8.45 -18.74
CA LYS A 75 -10.14 8.05 -17.36
C LYS A 75 -8.96 7.25 -16.81
N TRP A 76 -8.94 7.06 -15.50
CA TRP A 76 -7.90 6.31 -14.80
C TRP A 76 -8.54 5.27 -13.89
N ILE A 77 -7.93 4.09 -13.80
CA ILE A 77 -8.29 3.11 -12.78
C ILE A 77 -7.21 3.14 -11.70
N ILE A 78 -7.61 3.29 -10.44
CA ILE A 78 -6.80 2.95 -9.28
C ILE A 78 -7.15 1.50 -8.92
N ALA A 79 -6.23 0.59 -9.18
CA ALA A 79 -6.35 -0.81 -8.80
C ALA A 79 -5.59 -1.03 -7.50
N GLY A 80 -6.26 -1.57 -6.50
CA GLY A 80 -5.74 -1.88 -5.18
C GLY A 80 -5.99 -3.34 -4.85
N GLN A 81 -5.02 -3.98 -4.21
CA GLN A 81 -5.18 -5.29 -3.61
C GLN A 81 -4.71 -5.21 -2.16
N ILE A 82 -5.46 -5.81 -1.26
CA ILE A 82 -5.08 -5.97 0.14
C ILE A 82 -5.14 -7.44 0.50
N SER A 83 -4.13 -7.90 1.24
CA SER A 83 -4.15 -9.23 1.84
C SER A 83 -3.66 -9.19 3.28
N VAL A 84 -4.31 -9.99 4.12
CA VAL A 84 -3.97 -10.18 5.52
C VAL A 84 -3.81 -11.67 5.77
N THR A 85 -2.60 -12.08 6.13
CA THR A 85 -2.21 -13.49 6.31
C THR A 85 -1.31 -13.66 7.54
N GLY A 86 -0.91 -14.89 7.83
CA GLY A 86 -0.02 -15.22 8.94
C GLY A 86 -0.65 -16.19 9.92
N THR A 87 0.16 -16.74 10.80
CA THR A 87 -0.26 -17.73 11.82
C THR A 87 -1.20 -17.15 12.87
N MET A 88 -1.21 -15.82 13.05
CA MET A 88 -2.16 -15.13 13.93
C MET A 88 -3.55 -14.92 13.31
N VAL A 89 -3.75 -15.31 12.04
CA VAL A 89 -4.98 -15.09 11.28
C VAL A 89 -5.64 -16.43 11.00
N GLU A 90 -6.81 -16.68 11.60
CA GLU A 90 -7.56 -17.92 11.42
C GLU A 90 -8.09 -18.08 9.98
N HIS A 91 -8.54 -16.99 9.38
CA HIS A 91 -9.05 -16.95 8.02
C HIS A 91 -8.38 -15.81 7.23
N PRO A 92 -7.48 -16.13 6.29
CA PRO A 92 -6.82 -15.14 5.46
C PRO A 92 -7.82 -14.25 4.73
N ILE A 93 -7.53 -12.95 4.69
CA ILE A 93 -8.35 -11.96 3.99
C ILE A 93 -7.64 -11.59 2.69
N HIS A 94 -8.37 -11.60 1.60
CA HIS A 94 -7.94 -11.07 0.31
C HIS A 94 -9.09 -10.22 -0.24
N ALA A 95 -8.79 -9.00 -0.66
CA ALA A 95 -9.77 -8.14 -1.31
C ALA A 95 -9.12 -7.36 -2.45
N THR A 96 -9.86 -7.19 -3.53
CA THR A 96 -9.47 -6.35 -4.66
C THR A 96 -10.43 -5.17 -4.78
N LEU A 97 -9.86 -3.99 -4.98
CA LEU A 97 -10.58 -2.75 -5.23
C LEU A 97 -10.15 -2.22 -6.59
N ASN A 98 -11.10 -1.94 -7.46
CA ASN A 98 -10.86 -1.14 -8.65
C ASN A 98 -11.72 0.12 -8.58
N ALA A 99 -11.09 1.28 -8.63
CA ALA A 99 -11.77 2.56 -8.63
C ALA A 99 -11.50 3.29 -9.94
N GLU A 100 -12.54 3.50 -10.76
CA GLU A 100 -12.46 4.41 -11.90
C GLU A 100 -12.57 5.85 -11.39
N VAL A 101 -11.56 6.67 -11.67
CA VAL A 101 -11.45 8.05 -11.22
C VAL A 101 -11.07 8.97 -12.38
N THR A 102 -11.57 10.20 -12.32
CA THR A 102 -11.19 11.26 -13.27
C THR A 102 -9.90 11.95 -12.82
N GLU A 103 -9.19 12.58 -13.76
CA GLU A 103 -8.00 13.38 -13.43
C GLU A 103 -8.30 14.53 -12.46
N GLN A 104 -9.49 15.13 -12.57
CA GLN A 104 -9.95 16.18 -11.67
C GLN A 104 -10.02 15.69 -10.22
N LEU A 105 -10.60 14.50 -10.00
CA LEU A 105 -10.74 13.93 -8.66
C LEU A 105 -9.37 13.63 -8.04
N VAL A 106 -8.45 13.04 -8.82
CA VAL A 106 -7.09 12.71 -8.37
C VAL A 106 -6.29 13.98 -8.02
N LYS A 107 -6.54 15.09 -8.70
CA LYS A 107 -5.94 16.40 -8.41
C LYS A 107 -6.68 17.18 -7.32
N GLY A 108 -7.73 16.62 -6.71
CA GLY A 108 -8.55 17.28 -5.70
C GLY A 108 -9.34 18.49 -6.24
N ARG A 109 -9.60 18.55 -7.55
CA ARG A 109 -10.34 19.64 -8.20
C ARG A 109 -11.82 19.31 -8.20
N MET A 110 -12.64 20.32 -7.86
CA MET A 110 -14.09 20.25 -8.01
C MET A 110 -14.50 20.44 -9.48
N THR A 111 -15.66 19.93 -9.83
CA THR A 111 -16.38 20.23 -11.06
C THR A 111 -16.84 21.70 -11.07
N ASP A 112 -17.22 22.22 -12.23
CA ASP A 112 -17.65 23.63 -12.39
C ASP A 112 -18.86 24.00 -11.52
N ASP A 113 -19.67 23.02 -11.11
CA ASP A 113 -20.81 23.17 -10.18
C ASP A 113 -20.44 22.96 -8.70
N GLY A 114 -19.15 22.92 -8.37
CA GLY A 114 -18.63 22.85 -7.00
C GLY A 114 -18.73 21.47 -6.35
N LYS A 115 -18.92 20.40 -7.12
CA LYS A 115 -19.00 19.02 -6.61
C LYS A 115 -17.68 18.29 -6.80
N PHE A 116 -17.47 17.21 -6.04
CA PHE A 116 -16.38 16.29 -6.36
C PHE A 116 -16.77 15.44 -7.58
N PRO A 117 -15.86 15.20 -8.53
CA PRO A 117 -16.14 14.32 -9.66
C PRO A 117 -16.50 12.91 -9.18
N ALA A 118 -17.39 12.23 -9.92
CA ALA A 118 -17.80 10.88 -9.57
C ALA A 118 -16.63 9.88 -9.60
N ALA A 119 -16.67 8.92 -8.69
CA ALA A 119 -15.82 7.74 -8.68
C ALA A 119 -16.70 6.49 -8.73
N HIS A 120 -16.29 5.48 -9.50
CA HIS A 120 -16.99 4.20 -9.59
C HIS A 120 -16.12 3.11 -8.97
N TYR A 121 -16.67 2.34 -8.03
CA TYR A 121 -15.95 1.32 -7.27
C TYR A 121 -16.46 -0.07 -7.62
N GLY A 122 -15.54 -0.98 -7.90
CA GLY A 122 -15.77 -2.42 -7.98
C GLY A 122 -15.02 -3.13 -6.85
N PHE A 123 -15.71 -4.05 -6.16
CA PHE A 123 -15.17 -4.86 -5.07
C PHE A 123 -15.30 -6.33 -5.43
N GLU A 124 -14.22 -7.09 -5.25
CA GLU A 124 -14.15 -8.56 -5.42
C GLU A 124 -13.41 -9.20 -4.24
#